data_AF-A0A3M1LNC8-F1
#
_entry.id   AF-A0A3M1LNC8-F1
#
_cell.length_a   1.000
_cell.length_b   1.000
_cell.length_c   1.000
_cell.angle_alpha   90.00
_cell.angle_beta   90.00
_cell.angle_gamma   90.00
#
_symmetry.space_group_name_H-M   'P 1'
#
loop_
_entity.id
_entity.type
_entity.pdbx_description
1 polymer ?
#
loop_
_entity_poly.entity_id
_entity_poly.type
_entity_poly.pdbx_seq_one_letter_code
_entity_poly.pdbx_strand_id
1 'polypeptide(L)'
;MSRLLVIRHGQASLGTEDYDRLSELGRQQVELLGRHLVEQGRRFQHVFCGPLKRQRQTAEIVAEVFAQEGVPFPQARILPEWAEHQGPAVLRALLPQLLQTDEQVREWHQRKTASNGAAAKYHLRIFNHVMVRWA
;
A
#
# COMPACT_ATOMS: atom_id res chain seq x y z
N MET A 1 28.73 -10.19 -3.36
CA MET A 1 27.84 -9.24 -2.65
C MET A 1 26.39 -9.54 -3.01
N SER A 2 25.51 -9.59 -2.02
CA SER A 2 24.07 -9.73 -2.24
C SER A 2 23.42 -8.38 -2.51
N ARG A 3 22.35 -8.34 -3.30
CA ARG A 3 21.58 -7.12 -3.60
C ARG A 3 20.11 -7.34 -3.27
N LEU A 4 19.49 -6.35 -2.62
CA LEU A 4 18.06 -6.33 -2.34
C LEU A 4 17.44 -5.17 -3.13
N LEU A 5 16.38 -5.45 -3.88
CA LEU A 5 15.53 -4.45 -4.52
C LEU A 5 14.17 -4.47 -3.84
N VAL A 6 13.74 -3.33 -3.32
CA VAL A 6 12.42 -3.18 -2.70
C VAL A 6 11.54 -2.36 -3.63
N ILE A 7 10.38 -2.93 -3.98
CA ILE A 7 9.39 -2.30 -4.85
C ILE A 7 8.11 -2.12 -4.03
N ARG A 8 7.62 -0.89 -3.94
CA ARG A 8 6.28 -0.63 -3.42
C ARG A 8 5.26 -1.05 -4.48
N HIS A 9 4.13 -1.61 -4.05
CA HIS A 9 3.04 -1.94 -4.98
C HIS A 9 2.61 -0.72 -5.81
N GLY A 10 2.13 -0.95 -7.04
CA GLY A 10 1.54 0.10 -7.88
C GLY A 10 0.34 0.78 -7.21
N GLN A 11 -0.13 1.90 -7.73
CA GLN A 11 -1.27 2.61 -7.14
C GLN A 11 -2.49 1.69 -6.93
N ALA A 12 -3.12 1.74 -5.75
CA ALA A 12 -4.32 0.98 -5.43
C ALA A 12 -5.61 1.68 -5.94
N SER A 13 -6.69 0.92 -6.09
CA SER A 13 -8.03 1.43 -6.43
C SER A 13 -8.67 2.12 -5.21
N LEU A 14 -8.39 3.42 -5.02
CA LEU A 14 -8.99 4.20 -3.94
C LEU A 14 -10.51 4.36 -4.11
N GLY A 15 -11.28 4.04 -3.07
CA GLY A 15 -12.72 4.32 -3.02
C GLY A 15 -13.63 3.28 -3.71
N THR A 16 -13.10 2.15 -4.17
CA THR A 16 -13.90 1.04 -4.72
C THR A 16 -14.17 -0.04 -3.66
N GLU A 17 -15.23 -0.84 -3.83
CA GLU A 17 -15.56 -1.97 -2.94
C GLU A 17 -14.39 -2.97 -2.78
N ASP A 18 -13.63 -3.20 -3.85
CA ASP A 18 -12.39 -3.98 -3.83
C ASP A 18 -11.17 -3.04 -3.78
N TYR A 19 -10.99 -2.34 -2.66
CA TYR A 19 -9.87 -1.41 -2.45
C TYR A 19 -8.50 -2.11 -2.52
N ASP A 20 -8.42 -3.40 -2.19
CA ASP A 20 -7.17 -4.17 -2.18
C ASP A 20 -6.76 -4.66 -3.58
N ARG A 21 -6.91 -3.83 -4.60
CA ARG A 21 -6.41 -4.14 -5.95
C ARG A 21 -5.69 -2.94 -6.53
N LEU A 22 -4.81 -3.18 -7.51
CA LEU A 22 -4.23 -2.11 -8.30
C LEU A 22 -5.32 -1.36 -9.07
N SER A 23 -5.20 -0.04 -9.16
CA SER A 23 -5.97 0.76 -10.12
C SER A 23 -5.44 0.51 -11.53
N GLU A 24 -6.18 0.95 -12.54
CA GLU A 24 -5.72 0.91 -13.94
C GLU A 24 -4.36 1.61 -14.09
N LEU A 25 -4.23 2.81 -13.53
CA LEU A 25 -2.95 3.52 -13.46
C LEU A 25 -1.88 2.72 -12.71
N GLY A 26 -2.24 2.06 -11.62
CA GLY A 26 -1.33 1.22 -10.85
C GLY A 26 -0.78 0.05 -11.65
N ARG A 27 -1.58 -0.55 -12.53
CA ARG A 27 -1.12 -1.60 -13.45
C ARG A 27 -0.13 -1.06 -14.46
N GLN A 28 -0.45 0.05 -15.12
CA GLN A 28 0.43 0.71 -16.10
C GLN A 28 1.77 1.12 -15.49
N GLN A 29 1.76 1.65 -14.25
CA GLN A 29 2.98 1.96 -13.49
C GLN A 29 3.89 0.73 -13.31
N VAL A 30 3.29 -0.42 -12.97
CA VAL A 30 4.04 -1.66 -12.73
C VAL A 30 4.54 -2.25 -14.05
N GLU A 31 3.77 -2.17 -15.13
CA GLU A 31 4.21 -2.60 -16.46
C GLU A 31 5.44 -1.81 -16.92
N LEU A 32 5.40 -0.48 -16.79
CA LEU A 32 6.54 0.39 -17.11
C LEU A 32 7.77 0.08 -16.24
N LEU A 33 7.55 -0.16 -14.94
CA LEU A 33 8.62 -0.60 -14.05
C LEU A 33 9.22 -1.94 -14.50
N GLY A 34 8.39 -2.92 -14.84
CA GLY A 34 8.83 -4.22 -15.33
C GLY A 34 9.73 -4.11 -16.55
N ARG A 35 9.30 -3.31 -17.55
CA ARG A 35 10.07 -3.08 -18.79
C ARG A 35 11.40 -2.43 -18.48
N HIS A 36 11.39 -1.38 -17.66
CA HIS A 36 12.61 -0.72 -17.23
C HIS A 36 13.58 -1.68 -16.54
N LEU A 37 13.09 -2.57 -15.66
CA LEU A 37 13.96 -3.56 -15.00
C LEU A 37 14.58 -4.54 -16.01
N VAL A 38 13.85 -4.95 -17.03
CA VAL A 38 14.36 -5.79 -18.12
C VAL A 38 15.43 -5.06 -18.92
N GLU A 39 15.16 -3.83 -19.35
CA GLU A 39 16.11 -2.97 -20.10
C GLU A 39 17.42 -2.76 -19.33
N GLN A 40 17.34 -2.64 -18.00
CA GLN A 40 18.49 -2.54 -17.10
C GLN A 40 19.21 -3.89 -16.86
N GLY A 41 18.82 -4.95 -17.56
CA GLY A 41 19.40 -6.28 -17.44
C GLY A 41 19.20 -6.92 -16.07
N ARG A 42 18.17 -6.52 -15.31
CA ARG A 42 17.93 -7.08 -13.97
C ARG A 42 17.54 -8.55 -14.07
N ARG A 43 18.01 -9.32 -13.10
CA ARG A 43 17.70 -10.75 -12.91
C ARG A 43 17.49 -11.00 -11.43
N PHE A 44 16.53 -11.86 -11.11
CA PHE A 44 16.15 -12.17 -9.74
C PHE A 44 16.30 -13.66 -9.49
N GLN A 45 16.90 -14.02 -8.37
CA GLN A 45 17.00 -15.40 -7.89
C GLN A 45 15.82 -15.75 -6.96
N HIS A 46 15.33 -14.73 -6.23
CA HIS A 46 14.21 -14.85 -5.31
C HIS A 46 13.33 -13.62 -5.43
N VAL A 47 12.03 -13.85 -5.30
CA VAL A 47 10.99 -12.81 -5.31
C VAL A 47 10.07 -13.07 -4.12
N PHE A 48 9.77 -12.02 -3.37
CA PHE A 48 8.89 -12.07 -2.22
C PHE A 48 7.86 -10.96 -2.33
N CYS A 49 6.64 -11.21 -1.87
CA CYS A 49 5.60 -10.20 -1.78
C CYS A 49 4.75 -10.42 -0.54
N GLY A 50 4.06 -9.38 -0.09
CA GLY A 50 3.09 -9.50 0.99
C GLY A 50 1.77 -10.13 0.53
N PRO A 51 0.87 -10.45 1.48
CA PRO A 51 -0.36 -11.18 1.21
C PRO A 51 -1.49 -10.32 0.64
N LEU A 52 -1.29 -9.02 0.43
CA LEU A 52 -2.34 -8.14 -0.10
C LEU A 52 -2.46 -8.31 -1.61
N LYS A 53 -3.68 -8.24 -2.15
CA LYS A 53 -3.93 -8.53 -3.57
C LYS A 53 -3.20 -7.52 -4.47
N ARG A 54 -3.11 -6.24 -4.11
CA ARG A 54 -2.29 -5.25 -4.83
C ARG A 54 -0.79 -5.57 -4.85
N GLN A 55 -0.26 -6.20 -3.79
CA GLN A 55 1.14 -6.63 -3.71
C GLN A 55 1.39 -7.81 -4.63
N ARG A 56 0.49 -8.81 -4.61
CA ARG A 56 0.56 -9.96 -5.52
C ARG A 56 0.44 -9.55 -6.98
N GLN A 57 -0.55 -8.71 -7.32
CA GLN A 57 -0.74 -8.19 -8.66
C GLN A 57 0.50 -7.43 -9.17
N THR A 58 1.20 -6.71 -8.29
CA THR A 58 2.44 -6.05 -8.68
C THR A 58 3.51 -7.08 -9.09
N ALA A 59 3.71 -8.12 -8.29
CA ALA A 59 4.67 -9.18 -8.60
C ALA A 59 4.29 -9.97 -9.87
N GLU A 60 2.99 -10.25 -10.05
CA GLU A 60 2.45 -10.93 -11.23
C GLU A 60 2.69 -10.13 -12.51
N ILE A 61 2.36 -8.84 -12.54
CA ILE A 61 2.57 -7.98 -13.72
C ILE A 61 4.07 -7.87 -14.06
N VAL A 62 4.96 -7.75 -13.07
CA VAL A 62 6.40 -7.77 -13.32
C VAL A 62 6.83 -9.10 -13.93
N ALA A 63 6.33 -10.23 -13.42
CA ALA A 63 6.63 -11.55 -13.97
C ALA A 63 6.12 -11.70 -15.42
N GLU A 64 4.93 -11.19 -15.73
CA GLU A 64 4.36 -11.17 -17.08
C GLU A 64 5.25 -10.40 -18.06
N VAL A 65 5.71 -9.21 -17.68
CA VAL A 65 6.62 -8.41 -18.52
C VAL A 65 7.95 -9.13 -18.74
N PHE A 66 8.52 -9.73 -17.70
CA PHE A 66 9.75 -10.51 -17.82
C PHE A 66 9.57 -11.70 -18.77
N ALA A 67 8.44 -12.41 -18.67
CA ALA A 67 8.12 -13.53 -19.55
C ALA A 67 7.95 -13.11 -21.01
N GLN A 68 7.30 -11.96 -21.27
CA GLN A 68 7.16 -11.38 -22.62
C GLN A 68 8.51 -11.07 -23.27
N GLU A 69 9.49 -10.66 -22.48
CA GLU A 69 10.86 -10.36 -22.92
C GLU A 69 11.79 -11.59 -22.90
N GLY A 70 11.24 -12.79 -22.66
CA GLY A 70 12.01 -14.04 -22.62
C GLY A 70 13.00 -14.12 -21.44
N VAL A 71 12.80 -13.31 -20.39
CA VAL A 71 13.64 -13.27 -19.21
C VAL A 71 13.03 -14.12 -18.09
N PRO A 72 13.77 -15.08 -17.50
CA PRO A 72 13.27 -15.83 -16.37
C PRO A 72 12.98 -14.93 -15.16
N PHE A 73 11.80 -15.12 -14.56
CA PHE A 73 11.40 -14.49 -13.31
C PHE A 73 10.89 -15.56 -12.33
N PRO A 74 11.48 -15.68 -11.13
CA PRO A 74 11.03 -16.67 -10.15
C PRO A 74 9.61 -16.42 -9.67
N GLN A 75 8.87 -17.48 -9.36
CA GLN A 75 7.59 -17.36 -8.69
C GLN A 75 7.73 -16.63 -7.35
N ALA A 76 6.89 -15.63 -7.12
CA ALA A 76 6.88 -14.86 -5.88
C ALA A 76 6.42 -15.72 -4.70
N ARG A 77 7.18 -15.69 -3.61
CA ARG A 77 6.78 -16.29 -2.32
C ARG A 77 6.00 -15.26 -1.51
N ILE A 78 4.85 -15.67 -0.98
CA ILE A 78 4.02 -14.81 -0.13
C ILE A 78 4.55 -14.87 1.30
N LEU A 79 4.83 -13.71 1.88
CA LEU A 79 5.27 -13.56 3.26
C LEU A 79 4.21 -12.78 4.05
N PRO A 80 3.48 -13.42 4.99
CA PRO A 80 2.49 -12.73 5.82
C PRO A 80 3.05 -11.52 6.58
N GLU A 81 4.33 -11.57 6.95
CA GLU A 81 5.05 -10.52 7.69
C GLU A 81 5.23 -9.24 6.88
N TRP A 82 5.02 -9.31 5.56
CA TRP A 82 5.08 -8.17 4.62
C TRP A 82 3.70 -7.56 4.35
N ALA A 83 2.68 -7.93 5.12
CA ALA A 83 1.39 -7.26 5.10
C ALA A 83 1.53 -5.77 5.48
N GLU A 84 0.66 -4.94 4.92
CA GLU A 84 0.61 -3.53 5.31
C GLU A 84 0.17 -3.38 6.78
N HIS A 85 0.66 -2.33 7.43
CA HIS A 85 0.39 -2.04 8.83
C HIS A 85 -1.12 -1.96 9.13
N GLN A 86 -1.50 -2.32 10.35
CA GLN A 86 -2.90 -2.36 10.80
C GLN A 86 -3.43 -0.98 11.22
N GLY A 87 -3.11 0.07 10.45
CA GLY A 87 -3.42 1.47 10.79
C GLY A 87 -4.89 1.72 11.18
N PRO A 88 -5.88 1.18 10.44
CA PRO A 88 -7.28 1.32 10.80
C PRO A 88 -7.64 0.68 12.16
N ALA A 89 -7.02 -0.46 12.50
CA ALA A 89 -7.24 -1.13 13.78
C ALA A 89 -6.59 -0.34 14.93
N VAL A 90 -5.37 0.15 14.72
CA VAL A 90 -4.67 1.04 15.67
C VAL A 90 -5.50 2.30 15.94
N LEU A 91 -5.97 2.98 14.89
CA LEU A 91 -6.83 4.14 15.06
C LEU A 91 -8.10 3.80 15.83
N ARG A 92 -8.78 2.69 15.50
CA ARG A 92 -10.00 2.26 16.19
C ARG A 92 -9.77 2.02 17.69
N ALA A 93 -8.65 1.40 18.04
CA ALA A 93 -8.30 1.10 19.42
C ALA A 93 -7.94 2.38 20.21
N LEU A 94 -7.20 3.31 19.61
CA LEU A 94 -6.70 4.50 20.29
C LEU A 94 -7.69 5.67 20.32
N LEU A 95 -8.61 5.74 19.35
CA LEU A 95 -9.52 6.88 19.19
C LEU A 95 -10.31 7.23 20.47
N PRO A 96 -10.91 6.29 21.23
CA PRO A 96 -11.65 6.63 22.44
C PRO A 96 -10.80 7.34 23.50
N GLN A 97 -9.56 6.91 23.70
CA GLN A 97 -8.64 7.53 24.66
C GLN A 97 -8.17 8.89 24.14
N LEU A 98 -7.82 9.00 22.86
CA LEU A 98 -7.37 10.24 22.24
C LEU A 98 -8.45 11.33 22.25
N LEU A 99 -9.73 10.97 22.13
CA LEU A 99 -10.81 11.94 22.30
C LEU A 99 -10.82 12.58 23.69
N GLN A 100 -10.31 11.89 24.71
CA GLN A 100 -10.22 12.41 26.08
C GLN A 100 -8.90 13.17 26.33
N THR A 101 -7.80 12.72 25.74
CA THR A 101 -6.45 13.22 26.07
C THR A 101 -5.87 14.18 25.03
N ASP A 102 -6.39 14.22 23.81
CA ASP A 102 -5.88 15.01 22.70
C ASP A 102 -6.93 16.01 22.19
N GLU A 103 -6.70 17.29 22.47
CA GLU A 103 -7.60 18.38 22.09
C GLU A 103 -7.76 18.50 20.56
N GLN A 104 -6.68 18.30 19.81
CA GLN A 104 -6.67 18.43 18.36
C GLN A 104 -7.47 17.30 17.68
N VAL A 105 -7.32 16.06 18.18
CA VAL A 105 -8.13 14.92 17.73
C VAL A 105 -9.60 15.16 18.05
N ARG A 106 -9.92 15.68 19.23
CA ARG A 106 -11.30 16.01 19.64
C ARG A 106 -11.93 17.06 18.72
N GLU A 107 -11.21 18.14 18.43
CA GLU A 107 -11.68 19.21 17.54
C GLU A 107 -11.97 18.65 16.12
N TRP A 108 -11.03 17.91 15.55
CA TRP A 108 -11.22 17.32 14.22
C TRP A 108 -12.33 16.29 14.18
N HIS A 109 -12.52 15.52 15.25
CA HIS A 109 -13.61 14.56 15.35
C HIS A 109 -14.98 15.26 15.36
N GLN A 110 -15.13 16.36 16.10
CA GLN A 110 -16.35 17.16 16.08
C GLN A 110 -16.63 17.75 14.69
N ARG A 111 -15.60 18.32 14.03
CA ARG A 111 -15.71 18.85 12.66
C ARG A 111 -16.05 17.76 11.64
N LYS A 112 -15.54 16.53 11.83
CA LYS A 112 -15.89 15.38 10.99
C LYS A 112 -17.39 15.07 11.07
N THR A 113 -17.93 14.99 12.28
CA THR A 113 -19.35 14.65 12.53
C THR A 113 -20.29 15.75 12.07
N ALA A 114 -19.90 17.02 12.18
CA ALA A 114 -20.73 18.16 11.79
C ALA A 114 -20.70 18.48 10.28
N SER A 115 -19.90 17.78 9.46
CA SER A 115 -19.64 18.19 8.08
C SER A 115 -20.41 17.40 7.02
N ASN A 116 -21.15 18.13 6.17
CA ASN A 116 -21.73 17.61 4.92
C ASN A 116 -20.72 17.64 3.76
N GLY A 117 -19.61 16.90 3.87
CA GLY A 117 -18.68 16.68 2.75
C GLY A 117 -17.19 16.69 3.09
N ALA A 118 -16.77 17.19 4.25
CA ALA A 118 -15.37 17.19 4.68
C ALA A 118 -15.02 16.05 5.64
N ALA A 119 -15.91 15.10 5.88
CA ALA A 119 -15.70 13.99 6.80
C ALA A 119 -14.44 13.16 6.45
N ALA A 120 -14.19 12.90 5.17
CA ALA A 120 -12.99 12.19 4.71
C ALA A 120 -11.69 12.95 5.02
N LYS A 121 -11.69 14.27 4.84
CA LYS A 121 -10.55 15.15 5.15
C LYS A 121 -10.18 15.07 6.63
N TYR A 122 -11.16 15.21 7.52
CA TYR A 122 -10.89 15.16 8.97
C TYR A 122 -10.56 13.75 9.43
N HIS A 123 -11.15 12.71 8.83
CA HIS A 123 -10.74 11.34 9.09
C HIS A 123 -9.27 11.10 8.75
N LEU A 124 -8.82 11.57 7.58
CA LEU A 124 -7.42 11.45 7.17
C LEU A 124 -6.48 12.25 8.08
N ARG A 125 -6.88 13.45 8.54
CA ARG A 125 -6.11 14.23 9.52
C ARG A 125 -5.91 13.47 10.83
N ILE A 126 -7.00 12.93 11.39
CA ILE A 126 -6.95 12.14 12.62
C ILE A 126 -6.09 10.89 12.39
N PHE A 127 -6.31 10.17 11.29
CA PHE A 127 -5.53 8.97 10.97
C PHE A 127 -4.04 9.27 10.91
N ASN A 128 -3.62 10.28 10.14
CA ASN A 128 -2.22 10.66 10.00
C ASN A 128 -1.59 11.08 11.34
N HIS A 129 -2.33 11.85 12.15
CA HIS A 129 -1.87 12.27 13.49
C HIS A 129 -1.63 11.08 14.42
N VAL A 130 -2.50 10.07 14.38
CA VAL A 130 -2.33 8.85 15.16
C VAL A 130 -1.17 8.01 14.62
N MET A 131 -1.03 7.88 13.31
CA MET A 131 0.05 7.07 12.71
C MET A 131 1.44 7.66 13.00
N VAL A 132 1.60 8.98 12.99
CA VAL A 132 2.88 9.63 13.31
C VAL A 132 3.31 9.39 14.76
N ARG A 133 2.36 9.24 15.69
CA ARG A 133 2.68 8.98 17.10
C ARG A 133 2.89 7.50 17.41
N TRP A 134 2.42 6.62 16.54
CA TRP A 134 2.57 5.18 16.69
C TRP A 134 3.89 4.66 16.12
N ALA A 135 4.38 5.28 15.04
CA ALA A 135 5.68 4.97 14.41
C ALA A 135 6.86 5.42 15.28
#